data_AF-A0AAW9H1X3-F1
#
_entry.id   AF-A0AAW9H1X3-F1
#
_cell.length_a   1.000
_cell.length_b   1.000
_cell.length_c   1.000
_cell.angle_alpha   90.00
_cell.angle_beta   90.00
_cell.angle_gamma   90.00
#
_symmetry.space_group_name_H-M   'P 1'
#
loop_
_entity.id
_entity.type
_entity.pdbx_description
1 polymer ?
#
loop_
_entity_poly.entity_id
_entity_poly.type
_entity_poly.pdbx_seq_one_letter_code
_entity_poly.pdbx_strand_id
1 'polypeptide(L)'
;MRTDLATNQQLRAWASAVVGDQVTRSSATGTERLHVLDESAPLDPGPSRVESIVRGMERSGRWKEARVLRTEYFLAGLTESDRLARMARLGLKISRASYYAYLASAHAFVAGALLFAVDHASSEQLNGVTLVQE
;
A
#
# COMPACT_ATOMS: atom_id res chain seq x y z
N MET A 1 -16.95 -2.55 12.26
CA MET A 1 -16.89 -3.21 10.93
C MET A 1 -16.72 -2.24 9.74
N ARG A 2 -16.89 -0.91 9.88
CA ARG A 2 -16.67 0.08 8.78
C ARG A 2 -15.19 0.32 8.41
N THR A 3 -14.27 0.18 9.37
CA THR A 3 -12.83 0.42 9.18
C THR A 3 -12.17 -0.57 8.22
N ASP A 4 -12.66 -1.81 8.15
CA ASP A 4 -12.11 -2.85 7.28
C ASP A 4 -12.46 -2.60 5.80
N LEU A 5 -13.67 -2.12 5.52
CA LEU A 5 -14.10 -1.73 4.16
C LEU A 5 -13.28 -0.55 3.61
N ALA A 6 -13.09 0.50 4.43
CA ALA A 6 -12.29 1.65 4.04
C ALA A 6 -10.82 1.28 3.80
N THR A 7 -10.24 0.45 4.68
CA THR A 7 -8.86 -0.04 4.53
C THR A 7 -8.72 -0.90 3.26
N ASN A 8 -9.68 -1.78 2.98
CA ASN A 8 -9.69 -2.58 1.76
C ASN A 8 -9.77 -1.73 0.49
N GLN A 9 -10.57 -0.65 0.49
CA GLN A 9 -10.65 0.28 -0.64
C GLN A 9 -9.31 0.99 -0.85
N GLN A 10 -8.66 1.46 0.22
CA GLN A 10 -7.34 2.08 0.12
C GLN A 10 -6.26 1.10 -0.37
N LEU A 11 -6.30 -0.15 0.07
CA LEU A 11 -5.38 -1.19 -0.42
C LEU A 11 -5.59 -1.51 -1.91
N ARG A 12 -6.84 -1.53 -2.38
CA ARG A 12 -7.13 -1.69 -3.82
C ARG A 12 -6.66 -0.48 -4.63
N ALA A 13 -6.93 0.74 -4.15
CA ALA A 13 -6.48 1.98 -4.80
C ALA A 13 -4.93 2.06 -4.87
N TRP A 14 -4.26 1.70 -3.78
CA TRP A 14 -2.81 1.55 -3.72
C TRP A 14 -2.30 0.56 -4.77
N ALA A 15 -2.88 -0.64 -4.85
CA ALA A 15 -2.46 -1.64 -5.82
C ALA A 15 -2.65 -1.18 -7.27
N SER A 16 -3.77 -0.53 -7.60
CA SER A 16 -3.97 0.03 -8.94
C SER A 16 -2.95 1.12 -9.27
N ALA A 17 -2.63 2.00 -8.32
CA ALA A 17 -1.68 3.08 -8.51
C ALA A 17 -0.25 2.55 -8.71
N VAL A 18 0.19 1.60 -7.87
CA VAL A 18 1.56 1.04 -7.95
C VAL A 18 1.75 0.15 -9.17
N VAL A 19 0.78 -0.70 -9.50
CA VAL A 19 0.87 -1.54 -10.71
C VAL A 19 0.85 -0.68 -11.97
N GLY A 20 0.00 0.35 -12.02
CA GLY A 20 -0.03 1.32 -13.13
C GLY A 20 1.30 2.04 -13.31
N ASP A 21 1.88 2.57 -12.22
CA ASP A 21 3.19 3.25 -12.23
C ASP A 21 4.33 2.33 -12.71
N GLN A 22 4.32 1.05 -12.33
CA GLN A 22 5.31 0.06 -12.79
C GLN A 22 5.20 -0.24 -14.30
N VAL A 23 3.99 -0.28 -14.85
CA VAL A 23 3.77 -0.46 -16.30
C VAL A 23 4.28 0.76 -17.06
N THR A 24 3.95 1.97 -16.62
CA THR A 24 4.42 3.22 -17.23
C THR A 24 5.94 3.34 -17.20
N ARG A 25 6.58 3.02 -16.06
CA ARG A 25 8.05 3.05 -15.92
C ARG A 25 8.74 1.99 -16.79
N SER A 26 8.16 0.79 -16.90
CA SER A 26 8.73 -0.28 -17.73
C SER A 26 8.63 0.05 -19.23
N SER A 27 7.56 0.74 -19.65
CA SER A 27 7.35 1.20 -21.02
C SER A 27 8.31 2.33 -21.43
N ALA A 28 8.80 3.13 -20.48
CA ALA A 28 9.69 4.27 -20.74
C ALA A 28 11.15 3.89 -21.11
N THR A 29 11.47 2.60 -21.21
CA THR A 29 12.80 2.13 -21.66
C THR A 29 12.90 1.97 -23.19
N GLY A 30 11.82 2.28 -23.92
CA GLY A 30 11.82 2.43 -25.38
C GLY A 30 11.93 3.90 -25.77
N THR A 31 12.87 4.21 -26.66
CA THR A 31 13.23 5.54 -27.15
C THR A 31 12.10 6.27 -27.88
N GLU A 32 11.12 6.84 -27.18
CA GLU A 32 10.18 7.79 -27.79
C GLU A 32 9.93 8.99 -26.86
N ARG A 33 10.07 10.19 -27.45
CA ARG A 33 9.92 11.49 -26.81
C ARG A 33 8.53 11.59 -26.17
N LEU A 34 8.48 11.61 -24.85
CA LEU A 34 7.23 11.76 -24.10
C LEU A 34 6.68 13.18 -24.27
N HIS A 35 5.50 13.25 -24.90
CA HIS A 35 4.57 14.33 -24.69
C HIS A 35 4.24 14.42 -23.19
N VAL A 36 4.56 15.56 -22.59
CA VAL A 36 4.11 15.96 -21.26
C VAL A 36 2.58 16.01 -21.28
N LEU A 37 1.95 14.95 -20.79
CA LEU A 37 0.52 14.95 -20.49
C LEU A 37 0.33 14.63 -19.01
N ASP A 38 -0.02 15.72 -18.32
CA ASP A 38 -0.83 15.79 -17.11
C ASP A 38 -0.16 15.50 -15.76
N GLU A 39 0.76 16.39 -15.39
CA GLU A 39 1.23 16.62 -14.03
C GLU A 39 0.16 17.36 -13.20
N SER A 40 -1.06 16.82 -13.09
CA SER A 40 -2.14 17.43 -12.29
C SER A 40 -3.25 16.46 -11.86
N ALA A 41 -2.98 15.15 -11.76
CA ALA A 41 -3.81 14.33 -10.90
C ALA A 41 -3.43 14.67 -9.45
N PRO A 42 -4.35 15.14 -8.58
CA PRO A 42 -4.06 15.31 -7.17
C PRO A 42 -3.55 13.96 -6.67
N LEU A 43 -2.28 13.91 -6.28
CA LEU A 43 -1.65 12.72 -5.74
C LEU A 43 -2.48 12.35 -4.51
N ASP A 44 -3.42 11.41 -4.64
CA ASP A 44 -4.14 10.91 -3.49
C ASP A 44 -3.07 10.45 -2.50
N PRO A 45 -2.94 11.09 -1.33
CA PRO A 45 -1.89 10.72 -0.39
C PRO A 45 -2.12 9.30 0.13
N GLY A 46 -3.31 8.72 -0.06
CA GLY A 46 -3.68 7.36 0.32
C GLY A 46 -2.72 6.30 -0.25
N PRO A 47 -2.64 6.12 -1.59
CA PRO A 47 -1.71 5.18 -2.22
C PRO A 47 -0.26 5.29 -1.77
N SER A 48 0.31 6.51 -1.77
CA SER A 48 1.72 6.72 -1.38
C SER A 48 1.94 6.44 0.11
N ARG A 49 0.94 6.74 0.96
CA ARG A 49 0.99 6.45 2.40
C ARG A 49 0.95 4.95 2.67
N VAL A 50 0.07 4.22 2.00
CA VAL A 50 0.00 2.75 2.10
C VAL A 50 1.33 2.14 1.65
N GLU A 51 1.91 2.58 0.54
CA GLU A 51 3.22 2.09 0.08
C GLU A 51 4.32 2.33 1.13
N SER A 52 4.35 3.52 1.76
CA SER A 52 5.29 3.82 2.84
C SER A 52 5.12 2.90 4.05
N ILE A 53 3.87 2.60 4.45
CA ILE A 53 3.56 1.66 5.53
C ILE A 53 4.05 0.26 5.18
N VAL A 54 3.79 -0.23 3.97
CA VAL A 54 4.22 -1.56 3.52
C VAL A 54 5.74 -1.67 3.46
N ARG A 55 6.45 -0.62 3.00
CA ARG A 55 7.92 -0.54 3.10
C ARG A 55 8.41 -0.51 4.55
N GLY A 56 7.66 0.11 5.45
CA GLY A 56 7.88 0.04 6.90
C GLY A 56 7.78 -1.39 7.45
N MET A 57 6.80 -2.17 7.00
CA MET A 57 6.69 -3.59 7.35
C MET A 57 7.93 -4.39 6.93
N GLU A 58 8.43 -4.16 5.71
CA GLU A 58 9.64 -4.83 5.21
C GLU A 58 10.87 -4.52 6.06
N ARG A 59 11.08 -3.23 6.36
CA ARG A 59 12.23 -2.77 7.16
C ARG A 59 12.19 -3.26 8.62
N SER A 60 11.00 -3.47 9.17
CA SER A 60 10.80 -3.94 10.55
C SER A 60 10.85 -5.47 10.71
N GLY A 61 11.17 -6.21 9.63
CA GLY A 61 11.27 -7.68 9.66
C GLY A 61 9.96 -8.41 9.37
N ARG A 62 8.85 -7.69 9.12
CA ARG A 62 7.54 -8.25 8.72
C ARG A 62 7.44 -8.41 7.19
N TRP A 63 8.53 -8.85 6.58
CA TRP A 63 8.66 -8.92 5.12
C TRP A 63 7.76 -10.00 4.50
N LYS A 64 7.41 -11.05 5.25
CA LYS A 64 6.49 -12.11 4.78
C LYS A 64 5.08 -11.56 4.66
N GLU A 65 4.62 -10.84 5.68
CA GLU A 65 3.32 -10.15 5.71
C GLU A 65 3.24 -9.12 4.58
N ALA A 66 4.29 -8.31 4.40
CA ALA A 66 4.35 -7.32 3.32
C ALA A 66 4.30 -7.99 1.92
N ARG A 67 4.97 -9.14 1.76
CA ARG A 67 4.97 -9.90 0.51
C ARG A 67 3.63 -10.56 0.23
N VAL A 68 2.97 -11.14 1.25
CA VAL A 68 1.62 -11.69 1.14
C VAL A 68 0.63 -10.59 0.75
N LEU A 69 0.69 -9.42 1.40
CA LEU A 69 -0.18 -8.29 1.09
C LEU A 69 -0.03 -7.83 -0.36
N ARG A 70 1.20 -7.63 -0.84
CA ARG A 70 1.44 -7.28 -2.26
C ARG A 70 0.91 -8.35 -3.20
N THR A 71 1.11 -9.62 -2.88
CA THR A 71 0.63 -10.73 -3.71
C THR A 71 -0.89 -10.74 -3.78
N GLU A 72 -1.59 -10.56 -2.64
CA GLU A 72 -3.05 -10.56 -2.57
C GLU A 72 -3.64 -9.48 -3.49
N TYR A 73 -3.13 -8.24 -3.40
CA TYR A 73 -3.72 -7.10 -4.10
C TYR A 73 -3.17 -6.88 -5.51
N PHE A 74 -1.88 -7.12 -5.77
CA PHE A 74 -1.31 -6.91 -7.11
C PHE A 74 -1.71 -8.03 -8.07
N LEU A 75 -2.01 -9.21 -7.52
CA LEU A 75 -2.44 -10.38 -8.29
C LEU A 75 -3.89 -10.77 -7.98
N ALA A 76 -4.74 -9.79 -7.67
CA ALA A 76 -6.14 -10.03 -7.30
C ALA A 76 -6.95 -10.79 -8.37
N GLY A 77 -6.52 -10.77 -9.64
CA GLY A 77 -7.14 -11.54 -10.72
C GLY A 77 -6.74 -13.02 -10.78
N LEU A 78 -5.80 -13.48 -9.94
CA LEU A 78 -5.36 -14.87 -9.91
C LEU A 78 -6.07 -15.67 -8.82
N THR A 79 -6.16 -16.98 -9.04
CA THR A 79 -6.66 -17.89 -8.00
C THR A 79 -5.72 -17.90 -6.80
N GLU A 80 -6.23 -18.32 -5.64
CA GLU A 80 -5.40 -18.52 -4.45
C GLU A 80 -4.23 -19.48 -4.72
N SER A 81 -4.50 -20.60 -5.39
CA SER A 81 -3.48 -21.60 -5.72
C SER A 81 -2.37 -21.01 -6.60
N ASP A 82 -2.72 -20.17 -7.57
CA ASP A 82 -1.74 -19.50 -8.43
C ASP A 82 -0.89 -18.48 -7.66
N ARG A 83 -1.50 -17.74 -6.72
CA ARG A 83 -0.78 -16.80 -5.85
C ARG A 83 0.21 -17.52 -4.96
N LEU A 84 -0.20 -18.63 -4.33
CA LEU A 84 0.69 -19.48 -3.54
C LEU A 84 1.82 -20.08 -4.39
N ALA A 85 1.52 -20.55 -5.61
CA ALA A 85 2.52 -21.08 -6.53
C ALA A 85 3.54 -20.00 -6.94
N ARG A 86 3.09 -18.77 -7.22
CA ARG A 86 3.99 -17.64 -7.50
C ARG A 86 4.88 -17.29 -6.31
N MET A 87 4.32 -17.25 -5.10
CA MET A 87 5.11 -17.02 -3.90
C MET A 87 6.18 -18.09 -3.68
N ALA A 88 5.84 -19.36 -3.91
CA ALA A 88 6.79 -20.46 -3.82
C ALA A 88 7.96 -20.31 -4.82
N ARG A 89 7.69 -19.83 -6.05
CA ARG A 89 8.74 -19.53 -7.05
C ARG A 89 9.66 -18.39 -6.62
N LEU A 90 9.14 -17.43 -5.85
CA LEU A 90 9.91 -16.32 -5.28
C LEU A 90 10.59 -16.68 -3.94
N GLY A 91 10.63 -17.96 -3.59
CA GLY A 91 11.32 -18.47 -2.41
C GLY A 91 10.50 -18.48 -1.11
N LEU A 92 9.22 -18.10 -1.15
CA LEU A 92 8.33 -18.13 0.02
C LEU A 92 7.30 -19.25 -0.10
N LYS A 93 7.69 -20.46 0.32
CA LYS A 93 6.80 -21.62 0.42
C LYS A 93 6.02 -21.56 1.74
N ILE A 94 4.70 -21.33 1.67
CA ILE A 94 3.82 -21.28 2.84
C ILE A 94 2.55 -22.06 2.60
N SER A 95 1.93 -22.53 3.69
CA SER A 95 0.61 -23.17 3.64
C SER A 95 -0.49 -22.12 3.41
N ARG A 96 -1.67 -22.58 2.97
CA ARG A 96 -2.88 -21.74 2.90
C ARG A 96 -3.22 -21.10 4.25
N ALA A 97 -3.12 -21.83 5.35
CA ALA A 97 -3.39 -21.30 6.68
C ALA A 97 -2.40 -20.17 7.04
N SER A 98 -1.10 -20.38 6.78
CA SER A 98 -0.08 -19.36 7.00
C SER A 98 -0.27 -18.13 6.11
N TYR A 99 -0.73 -18.31 4.86
CA TYR A 99 -1.06 -17.23 3.95
C TYR A 99 -2.10 -16.29 4.57
N TYR A 100 -3.22 -16.84 5.01
CA TYR A 100 -4.29 -16.03 5.61
C TYR A 100 -3.91 -15.46 6.98
N ALA A 101 -3.08 -16.16 7.76
CA ALA A 101 -2.56 -15.61 9.02
C ALA A 101 -1.66 -14.38 8.78
N TYR A 102 -0.78 -14.45 7.78
CA TYR A 102 0.06 -13.31 7.39
C TYR A 102 -0.76 -12.18 6.77
N LEU A 103 -1.77 -12.50 5.96
CA LEU A 103 -2.64 -11.49 5.37
C LEU A 103 -3.44 -10.74 6.44
N ALA A 104 -4.06 -11.44 7.39
CA ALA A 104 -4.76 -10.83 8.52
C ALA A 104 -3.81 -9.94 9.34
N SER A 105 -2.60 -10.44 9.61
CA SER A 105 -1.56 -9.70 10.34
C SER A 105 -1.04 -8.47 9.58
N ALA A 106 -1.07 -8.49 8.24
CA ALA A 106 -0.73 -7.34 7.39
C ALA A 106 -1.85 -6.30 7.42
N HIS A 107 -3.11 -6.72 7.29
CA HIS A 107 -4.28 -5.85 7.34
C HIS A 107 -4.36 -5.10 8.67
N ALA A 108 -4.21 -5.82 9.79
CA ALA A 108 -4.23 -5.22 11.12
C ALA A 108 -3.13 -4.15 11.28
N PHE A 109 -1.95 -4.41 10.73
CA PHE A 109 -0.83 -3.46 10.77
C PHE A 109 -1.11 -2.21 9.95
N VAL A 110 -1.60 -2.36 8.71
CA VAL A 110 -1.94 -1.24 7.84
C VAL A 110 -3.07 -0.41 8.45
N ALA A 111 -4.13 -1.06 8.92
CA ALA A 111 -5.25 -0.39 9.59
C ALA A 111 -4.77 0.40 10.82
N GLY A 112 -3.95 -0.21 11.68
CA GLY A 112 -3.38 0.46 12.85
C GLY A 112 -2.50 1.65 12.49
N ALA A 113 -1.62 1.49 11.50
CA ALA A 113 -0.73 2.56 11.03
C ALA A 113 -1.52 3.72 10.41
N LEU A 114 -2.57 3.44 9.65
CA LEU A 114 -3.44 4.47 9.06
C LEU A 114 -4.19 5.26 10.15
N LEU A 115 -4.73 4.57 11.17
CA LEU A 115 -5.40 5.21 12.31
C LEU A 115 -4.45 6.16 13.06
N PHE A 116 -3.26 5.67 13.43
CA PHE A 116 -2.26 6.48 14.13
C PHE A 116 -1.87 7.74 13.34
N ALA A 117 -1.75 7.58 12.03
CA ALA A 117 -1.28 8.64 11.16
C ALA A 117 -2.37 9.70 10.86
N VAL A 118 -3.66 9.39 11.07
CA VAL A 118 -4.76 10.38 11.07
C VAL A 118 -4.77 11.21 12.35
N ASP A 119 -4.44 10.60 13.49
CA ASP A 119 -4.45 11.26 14.81
C ASP A 119 -3.36 12.35 14.94
N HIS A 120 -2.22 12.14 14.28
CA HIS A 120 -1.10 13.09 14.29
C HIS A 120 -1.37 14.33 13.42
N ALA A 121 -2.13 14.20 12.34
CA ALA A 121 -2.52 15.33 11.49
C ALA A 121 -3.52 16.27 12.21
N SER A 122 -4.31 15.75 13.14
CA SER A 122 -5.28 16.53 13.92
C SER A 122 -4.62 17.27 15.10
N SER A 123 -3.45 16.80 15.55
CA SER A 123 -2.72 17.39 16.68
C SER A 123 -1.86 18.61 16.27
N GLU A 124 -1.35 18.65 15.03
CA GLU A 124 -0.56 19.81 14.55
C GLU A 124 -1.41 21.06 14.28
N GLN A 125 -2.73 20.94 14.06
CA GLN A 125 -3.59 22.11 13.83
C GLN A 125 -3.90 22.93 15.09
N LEU A 126 -3.64 22.41 16.29
CA LEU A 126 -3.95 23.10 17.55
C LEU A 126 -2.82 24.01 18.09
N ASN A 127 -1.61 23.95 17.51
CA ASN A 127 -0.47 24.78 17.93
C ASN A 127 -0.29 26.08 17.11
N GLY A 128 -1.24 26.40 16.23
CA GLY A 128 -1.21 27.60 15.38
C GLY A 128 -2.02 28.80 15.90
N VAL A 129 -2.30 28.89 17.20
CA VAL A 129 -2.95 30.09 17.76
C VAL A 129 -1.89 31.18 17.97
N THR A 130 -1.71 32.00 16.94
CA THR A 130 -0.98 33.28 17.04
C THR A 130 -1.69 34.17 18.06
N LEU A 131 -1.06 34.32 19.22
CA LEU A 131 -1.46 35.28 20.24
C LEU A 131 -1.08 36.68 19.75
N VAL A 132 -2.00 37.33 19.04
CA VAL A 132 -1.94 38.78 18.80
C VAL A 132 -2.37 39.43 20.11
N GLN A 133 -1.41 39.85 20.92
CA GLN A 133 -1.65 40.78 22.02
C GLN A 133 -1.37 42.19 21.50
N GLU A 134 -2.45 42.97 21.41
CA GLU A 134 -2.44 44.44 21.33
C GLU A 134 -1.95 45.07 22.63
#